data_AF-A0A7S1MAW7-F1
#
_entry.id   AF-A0A7S1MAW7-F1
#
_cell.length_a   1.000
_cell.length_b   1.000
_cell.length_c   1.000
_cell.angle_alpha   90.00
_cell.angle_beta   90.00
_cell.angle_gamma   90.00
#
_symmetry.space_group_name_H-M   'P 1'
#
loop_
_entity.id
_entity.type
_entity.pdbx_description
1 polymer ?
#
loop_
_entity_poly.entity_id
_entity_poly.type
_entity_poly.pdbx_seq_one_letter_code
_entity_poly.pdbx_strand_id
1 'polypeptide(L)'
;GALMGQRCECVEEGGPEQVARHPDRSLVLMWPDYQGEGTFGLECLQEYKGEHLILVGEWRRRTLGLVHPWGQSFSEEFQAQVEVDFEEVERCALPCWPLFRDGLAIWRRRSAAVVA
;
A
#
# COMPACT_ATOMS: atom_id res chain seq x y z
N GLY A 1 21.69 -14.11 3.31
CA GLY A 1 21.92 -14.15 4.76
C GLY A 1 21.88 -12.74 5.29
N ALA A 2 21.00 -12.49 6.26
CA ALA A 2 20.88 -11.31 7.12
C ALA A 2 20.73 -9.92 6.45
N LEU A 3 19.48 -9.57 6.08
CA LEU A 3 19.01 -8.17 6.02
C LEU A 3 17.83 -7.92 7.00
N MET A 4 17.53 -8.87 7.90
CA MET A 4 16.58 -8.61 8.98
C MET A 4 17.34 -7.93 10.11
N GLY A 5 17.20 -6.61 10.21
CA GLY A 5 17.60 -5.87 11.41
C GLY A 5 16.91 -6.45 12.65
N GLN A 6 17.47 -6.16 13.83
CA GLN A 6 16.84 -6.56 15.08
C GLN A 6 15.45 -5.91 15.18
N ARG A 7 14.43 -6.70 15.50
CA ARG A 7 13.06 -6.18 15.72
C ARG A 7 13.09 -5.25 16.94
N CYS A 8 12.43 -4.09 16.85
CA CYS A 8 12.15 -3.31 18.06
C CYS A 8 11.16 -4.09 18.91
N GLU A 9 11.46 -4.28 20.20
CA GLU A 9 10.53 -4.90 21.16
C GLU A 9 9.21 -4.13 21.27
N CYS A 10 9.21 -2.87 20.85
CA CYS A 10 8.05 -1.99 20.81
C CYS A 10 7.11 -2.22 19.60
N VAL A 11 7.51 -3.07 18.64
CA VAL A 11 6.74 -3.31 17.40
C VAL A 11 6.16 -4.71 17.45
N GLU A 12 4.83 -4.77 17.57
CA GLU A 12 4.08 -6.02 17.54
C GLU A 12 3.99 -6.58 16.12
N GLU A 13 3.90 -7.90 15.99
CA GLU A 13 3.57 -8.55 14.73
C GLU A 13 2.07 -8.43 14.47
N GLY A 14 1.69 -8.10 13.24
CA GLY A 14 0.29 -8.04 12.85
C GLY A 14 0.10 -8.52 11.42
N GLY A 15 -1.15 -8.85 11.10
CA GLY A 15 -1.60 -9.16 9.74
C GLY A 15 -2.94 -8.50 9.41
N PRO A 16 -3.57 -8.93 8.31
CA PRO A 16 -4.89 -8.45 7.89
C PRO A 16 -5.94 -8.49 9.01
N GLU A 17 -5.86 -9.46 9.92
CA GLU A 17 -6.77 -9.59 11.05
C GLU A 17 -6.68 -8.42 12.06
N GLN A 18 -5.55 -7.72 12.14
CA GLN A 18 -5.45 -6.50 12.94
C GLN A 18 -6.12 -5.31 12.25
N VAL A 19 -6.13 -5.27 10.91
CA VAL A 19 -6.76 -4.19 10.15
C VAL A 19 -8.26 -4.12 10.47
N ALA A 20 -8.94 -5.27 10.51
CA ALA A 20 -10.37 -5.35 10.85
C ALA A 20 -10.69 -4.83 12.25
N ARG A 21 -9.73 -4.86 13.18
CA ARG A 21 -9.90 -4.43 14.59
C ARG A 21 -9.80 -2.91 14.77
N HIS A 22 -9.34 -2.18 13.76
CA HIS A 22 -9.10 -0.74 13.83
C HIS A 22 -9.80 0.03 12.69
N PRO A 23 -11.13 -0.09 12.55
CA PRO A 23 -11.86 0.51 11.42
C PRO A 23 -11.86 2.05 11.44
N ASP A 24 -11.57 2.66 12.58
CA ASP A 24 -11.51 4.11 12.80
C ASP A 24 -10.16 4.74 12.43
N ARG A 25 -9.17 3.94 12.03
CA ARG A 25 -7.81 4.40 11.72
C ARG A 25 -7.55 4.49 10.22
N SER A 26 -6.58 5.30 9.83
CA SER A 26 -5.98 5.22 8.50
C SER A 26 -5.13 3.95 8.40
N LEU A 27 -5.19 3.26 7.27
CA LEU A 27 -4.32 2.13 6.99
C LEU A 27 -3.06 2.59 6.26
N VAL A 28 -1.89 2.30 6.83
CA VAL A 28 -0.60 2.57 6.21
C VAL A 28 0.01 1.26 5.73
N LEU A 29 0.37 1.17 4.45
CA LEU A 29 1.09 0.02 3.89
C LEU A 29 2.35 0.51 3.18
N MET A 30 3.48 -0.14 3.49
CA MET A 30 4.79 0.18 2.94
C MET A 30 5.45 -1.12 2.53
N TRP A 31 5.64 -1.30 1.22
CA TRP A 31 6.23 -2.54 0.68
C TRP A 31 5.56 -3.85 1.16
N PRO A 32 4.22 -3.96 1.17
CA PRO A 32 3.53 -5.17 1.64
C PRO A 32 3.77 -6.41 0.78
N ASP A 33 3.96 -6.22 -0.53
CA ASP A 33 4.09 -7.31 -1.51
C ASP A 33 5.52 -7.26 -2.07
N TYR A 34 6.43 -8.04 -1.47
CA TYR A 34 7.85 -8.01 -1.80
C TYR A 34 8.09 -8.32 -3.28
N GLN A 35 8.88 -7.48 -3.94
CA GLN A 35 9.13 -7.55 -5.40
C GLN A 35 7.87 -7.32 -6.26
N GLY A 36 6.80 -6.78 -5.70
CA GLY A 36 5.53 -6.60 -6.41
C GLY A 36 4.76 -7.92 -6.54
N GLU A 37 5.12 -8.92 -5.74
CA GLU A 37 4.49 -10.23 -5.66
C GLU A 37 3.95 -10.49 -4.26
N GLY A 38 2.80 -11.18 -4.17
CA GLY A 38 2.15 -11.53 -2.92
C GLY A 38 0.73 -10.96 -2.80
N THR A 39 0.05 -11.34 -1.73
CA THR A 39 -1.35 -10.99 -1.47
C THR A 39 -1.55 -10.21 -0.17
N PHE A 40 -0.48 -9.94 0.59
CA PHE A 40 -0.60 -9.34 1.92
C PHE A 40 -1.26 -7.96 1.86
N GLY A 41 -0.86 -7.12 0.88
CA GLY A 41 -1.50 -5.82 0.67
C GLY A 41 -3.00 -5.97 0.37
N LEU A 42 -3.36 -6.91 -0.49
CA LEU A 42 -4.74 -7.16 -0.91
C LEU A 42 -5.60 -7.70 0.23
N GLU A 43 -5.08 -8.63 1.03
CA GLU A 43 -5.76 -9.17 2.21
C GLU A 43 -6.00 -8.07 3.25
N CYS A 44 -5.00 -7.23 3.52
CA CYS A 44 -5.16 -6.04 4.36
C CYS A 44 -6.26 -5.11 3.82
N LEU A 45 -6.30 -4.87 2.51
CA LEU A 45 -7.30 -4.01 1.88
C LEU A 45 -8.72 -4.58 1.99
N GLN A 46 -8.88 -5.90 1.87
CA GLN A 46 -10.18 -6.58 1.98
C GLN A 46 -10.78 -6.43 3.39
N GLU A 47 -9.93 -6.52 4.42
CA GLU A 47 -10.31 -6.30 5.82
C GLU A 47 -10.53 -4.82 6.15
N TYR A 48 -9.90 -3.89 5.42
CA TYR A 48 -9.98 -2.46 5.70
C TYR A 48 -11.34 -1.86 5.34
N LYS A 49 -12.05 -1.36 6.36
CA LYS A 49 -13.32 -0.63 6.21
C LYS A 49 -13.23 0.88 6.45
N GLY A 50 -12.05 1.39 6.81
CA GLY A 50 -11.84 2.81 7.05
C GLY A 50 -11.77 3.64 5.77
N GLU A 51 -11.56 4.94 5.93
CA GLU A 51 -11.69 5.93 4.86
C GLU A 51 -10.39 6.22 4.10
N HIS A 52 -9.23 6.18 4.78
CA HIS A 52 -7.98 6.74 4.27
C HIS A 52 -6.87 5.68 4.18
N LEU A 53 -6.25 5.53 3.01
CA LEU A 53 -5.02 4.76 2.83
C LEU A 53 -3.83 5.69 2.70
N ILE A 54 -2.70 5.28 3.28
CA ILE A 54 -1.40 5.89 3.05
C ILE A 54 -0.48 4.79 2.50
N LEU A 55 -0.07 4.93 1.26
CA LEU A 55 0.70 3.92 0.55
C LEU A 55 2.11 4.46 0.27
N VAL A 56 3.13 3.71 0.71
CA VAL A 56 4.54 4.07 0.55
C VAL A 56 5.24 3.02 -0.32
N GLY A 57 5.68 3.46 -1.49
CA GLY A 57 6.39 2.60 -2.45
C GLY A 57 6.18 3.03 -3.90
N GLU A 58 6.65 2.19 -4.81
CA GLU A 58 6.40 2.37 -6.24
C GLU A 58 4.94 2.11 -6.59
N TRP A 59 4.45 2.78 -7.65
CA TRP A 59 3.11 2.58 -8.17
C TRP A 59 3.16 2.39 -9.69
N ARG A 60 2.16 1.74 -10.28
CA ARG A 60 2.03 1.59 -11.72
C ARG A 60 2.02 2.94 -12.41
N ARG A 61 2.74 3.02 -13.54
CA ARG A 61 3.01 4.29 -14.27
C ARG A 61 3.84 5.32 -13.49
N ARG A 62 4.33 4.96 -12.30
CA ARG A 62 5.20 5.75 -11.41
C ARG A 62 6.40 4.92 -10.91
N THR A 63 6.85 3.97 -11.72
CA THR A 63 8.06 3.17 -11.53
C THR A 63 8.98 3.35 -12.73
N LEU A 64 10.23 2.87 -12.64
CA LEU A 64 11.09 2.65 -13.81
C LEU A 64 10.77 1.35 -14.55
N GLY A 65 9.92 0.48 -13.99
CA GLY A 65 9.48 -0.75 -14.67
C GLY A 65 10.56 -1.82 -14.79
N LEU A 66 11.58 -1.79 -13.93
CA LEU A 66 12.74 -2.69 -14.01
C LEU A 66 12.43 -4.11 -13.52
N VAL A 67 11.47 -4.25 -12.59
CA VAL A 67 10.98 -5.55 -12.10
C VAL A 67 9.65 -5.87 -12.78
N HIS A 68 8.64 -5.02 -12.57
CA HIS A 68 7.33 -5.10 -13.22
C HIS A 68 6.83 -3.70 -13.65
N PRO A 69 5.87 -3.59 -14.59
CA PRO A 69 5.24 -2.32 -14.96
C PRO A 69 4.55 -1.58 -13.80
N TRP A 70 4.23 -2.29 -12.72
CA TRP A 70 3.62 -1.76 -11.49
C TRP A 70 4.61 -1.45 -10.36
N GLY A 71 5.90 -1.67 -10.59
CA GLY A 71 6.95 -1.53 -9.59
C GLY A 71 7.06 -2.77 -8.72
N GLN A 72 7.74 -2.64 -7.58
CA GLN A 72 8.12 -3.77 -6.72
C GLN A 72 7.59 -3.70 -5.28
N SER A 73 6.73 -2.73 -4.98
CA SER A 73 6.23 -2.48 -3.61
C SER A 73 4.87 -3.10 -3.34
N PHE A 74 4.01 -3.17 -4.36
CA PHE A 74 2.63 -3.65 -4.28
C PHE A 74 2.31 -4.52 -5.49
N SER A 75 1.50 -5.56 -5.32
CA SER A 75 0.99 -6.40 -6.41
C SER A 75 0.11 -5.64 -7.39
N GLU A 76 0.00 -6.13 -8.63
CA GLU A 76 -0.84 -5.52 -9.66
C GLU A 76 -2.32 -5.50 -9.22
N GLU A 77 -2.78 -6.60 -8.63
CA GLU A 77 -4.15 -6.80 -8.15
C GLU A 77 -4.49 -5.82 -7.03
N PHE A 78 -3.59 -5.62 -6.06
CA PHE A 78 -3.77 -4.63 -5.01
C PHE A 78 -3.92 -3.22 -5.61
N GLN A 79 -3.02 -2.83 -6.52
CA GLN A 79 -3.06 -1.50 -7.13
C GLN A 79 -4.34 -1.30 -7.95
N ALA A 80 -4.79 -2.34 -8.66
CA ALA A 80 -6.04 -2.31 -9.39
C ALA A 80 -7.24 -2.11 -8.46
N GLN A 81 -7.32 -2.84 -7.35
CA GLN A 81 -8.40 -2.71 -6.39
C GLN A 81 -8.43 -1.34 -5.72
N VAL A 82 -7.26 -0.80 -5.34
CA VAL A 82 -7.16 0.56 -4.79
C VAL A 82 -7.70 1.60 -5.78
N GLU A 83 -7.35 1.52 -7.06
CA GLU A 83 -7.84 2.49 -8.05
C GLU A 83 -9.35 2.40 -8.34
N VAL A 84 -9.95 1.22 -8.13
CA VAL A 84 -11.40 1.02 -8.19
C VAL A 84 -12.08 1.67 -6.98
N ASP A 85 -11.64 1.33 -5.77
CA ASP A 85 -12.36 1.68 -4.54
C ASP A 85 -12.00 3.06 -3.97
N PHE A 86 -10.84 3.60 -4.35
CA PHE A 86 -10.28 4.83 -3.80
C PHE A 86 -9.89 5.82 -4.90
N GLU A 87 -9.83 7.08 -4.51
CA GLU A 87 -9.25 8.16 -5.30
C GLU A 87 -7.97 8.67 -4.65
N GLU A 88 -6.92 8.90 -5.45
CA GLU A 88 -5.68 9.53 -4.99
C GLU A 88 -5.97 11.01 -4.67
N VAL A 89 -5.71 11.42 -3.43
CA VAL A 89 -5.92 12.79 -2.94
C VAL A 89 -4.64 13.61 -3.07
N GLU A 90 -3.53 13.03 -2.65
CA GLU A 90 -2.23 13.70 -2.64
C GLU A 90 -1.12 12.69 -2.85
N ARG A 91 -0.03 13.12 -3.49
CA ARG A 91 1.19 12.33 -3.64
C ARG A 91 2.42 13.20 -3.52
N CYS A 92 3.41 12.71 -2.80
CA CYS A 92 4.74 13.30 -2.74
C CYS A 92 5.81 12.29 -3.15
N ALA A 93 6.84 12.76 -3.85
CA ALA A 93 8.00 11.96 -4.19
C ALA A 93 8.89 11.81 -2.95
N LEU A 94 9.44 10.61 -2.73
CA LEU A 94 10.38 10.36 -1.65
C LEU A 94 11.82 10.35 -2.16
N PRO A 95 12.82 10.64 -1.31
CA PRO A 95 14.21 10.33 -1.61
C PRO A 95 14.34 8.81 -1.86
N CYS A 96 14.91 8.44 -3.00
CA CYS A 96 15.01 7.05 -3.43
C CYS A 96 16.46 6.64 -3.67
N TRP A 97 16.74 5.35 -3.51
CA TRP A 97 17.95 4.76 -4.06
C TRP A 97 17.96 4.91 -5.59
N PRO A 98 19.15 4.91 -6.23
CA PRO A 98 19.23 4.89 -7.69
C PRO A 98 18.39 3.74 -8.26
N LEU A 99 17.69 4.03 -9.36
CA LEU A 99 16.82 3.08 -10.07
C LEU A 99 15.48 2.75 -9.40
N PHE A 100 15.11 3.45 -8.33
CA PHE A 100 13.80 3.34 -7.70
C PHE A 100 13.01 4.63 -7.81
N ARG A 101 11.69 4.53 -7.71
CA ARG A 101 10.77 5.67 -7.81
C ARG A 101 9.64 5.58 -6.78
N ASP A 102 10.02 5.39 -5.52
CA ASP A 102 9.07 5.36 -4.42
C ASP A 102 8.42 6.74 -4.21
N GLY A 103 7.16 6.71 -3.80
CA GLY A 103 6.43 7.88 -3.33
C GLY A 103 5.53 7.53 -2.15
N LEU A 104 5.07 8.57 -1.46
CA LEU A 104 3.95 8.46 -0.53
C LEU A 104 2.70 8.98 -1.24
N ALA A 105 1.62 8.22 -1.17
CA ALA A 105 0.32 8.63 -1.70
C ALA A 105 -0.78 8.45 -0.65
N ILE A 106 -1.62 9.47 -0.53
CA ILE A 106 -2.83 9.46 0.29
C ILE A 106 -4.00 9.17 -0.63
N TRP A 107 -4.80 8.18 -0.27
CA TRP A 107 -6.01 7.80 -0.98
C TRP A 107 -7.22 7.88 -0.07
N ARG A 108 -8.34 8.34 -0.62
CA ARG A 108 -9.63 8.39 0.08
C ARG A 108 -10.60 7.44 -0.57
N ARG A 109 -11.34 6.69 0.24
CA ARG A 109 -12.35 5.77 -0.24
C ARG A 109 -13.42 6.55 -1.00
N ARG A 110 -13.81 6.06 -2.17
CA ARG A 110 -14.92 6.63 -2.92
C ARG A 110 -16.21 6.40 -2.13
N SER A 111 -16.99 7.45 -1.94
CA SER A 111 -18.37 7.29 -1.45
C SER A 111 -19.16 6.51 -2.49
N ALA A 112 -19.99 5.56 -2.05
CA ALA A 112 -21.01 5.01 -2.92
C ALA A 112 -21.85 6.18 -3.45
N ALA A 113 -21.89 6.37 -4.78
CA ALA A 113 -22.80 7.34 -5.36
C ALA A 113 -24.21 6.97 -4.90
N VAL A 114 -24.85 7.86 -4.14
CA VAL A 114 -26.28 7.73 -3.89
C VAL A 114 -26.93 7.99 -5.24
N VAL A 115 -27.33 6.93 -5.93
CA VAL A 115 -28.17 7.04 -7.11
C VAL A 115 -29.53 7.53 -6.60
N ALA A 116 -29.80 8.82 -6.80
CA ALA A 116 -31.10 9.43 -6.55
C ALA A 116 -32.11 9.01 -7.63
#